data_AF-A0A1H8TVK1-F1
#
_entry.id   AF-A0A1H8TVK1-F1
#
_cell.length_a   1.000
_cell.length_b   1.000
_cell.length_c   1.000
_cell.angle_alpha   90.00
_cell.angle_beta   90.00
_cell.angle_gamma   90.00
#
_symmetry.space_group_name_H-M   'P 1'
#
loop_
_entity.id
_entity.type
_entity.pdbx_description
1 polymer ?
#
loop_
_entity_poly.entity_id
_entity_poly.type
_entity_poly.pdbx_seq_one_letter_code
_entity_poly.pdbx_strand_id
1 'polypeptide(L)' 'MPSTIVCCLRNLQENRHGSLLDELVALGHDVSLVHCLNQCIGCRRGPSLSLNGLWIGATSEAQLRQELESRLFSDGKPLV' A
#
# COMPACT_ATOMS: atom_id res chain seq x y z
N MET A 1 3.75 -8.69 -13.45
CA MET A 1 2.29 -8.66 -13.71
C MET A 1 1.71 -7.49 -12.92
N PRO A 2 0.71 -6.77 -13.43
CA PRO A 2 0.04 -5.73 -12.64
C PRO A 2 -0.66 -6.39 -11.44
N SER A 3 -0.47 -5.80 -10.26
CA SER A 3 -1.12 -6.23 -9.01
C SER A 3 -2.25 -5.27 -8.69
N THR A 4 -3.30 -5.77 -8.05
CA THR A 4 -4.40 -4.96 -7.52
C THR A 4 -4.03 -4.47 -6.13
N ILE A 5 -4.07 -3.16 -5.93
CA ILE A 5 -3.70 -2.50 -4.68
C ILE A 5 -4.89 -1.68 -4.20
N VAL A 6 -5.31 -1.89 -2.97
CA VAL A 6 -6.46 -1.18 -2.38
C VAL A 6 -6.03 -0.46 -1.12
N CYS A 7 -6.16 0.87 -1.10
CA CYS A 7 -5.96 1.67 0.12
C CYS A 7 -7.29 2.31 0.53
N CYS A 8 -7.57 2.33 1.83
CA CYS A 8 -8.76 3.02 2.33
C CYS A 8 -8.46 4.50 2.56
N LEU A 9 -9.42 5.36 2.20
CA LEU A 9 -9.29 6.83 2.27
C LEU A 9 -8.84 7.32 3.65
N ARG A 10 -9.35 6.71 4.72
CA ARG A 10 -8.95 7.06 6.09
C ARG A 10 -7.48 6.75 6.37
N ASN A 11 -6.99 5.58 5.94
CA ASN A 11 -5.59 5.23 6.19
C ASN A 11 -4.63 6.18 5.44
N LEU A 12 -5.00 6.56 4.22
CA LEU A 12 -4.30 7.58 3.44
C LEU A 12 -4.33 8.95 4.14
N GLN A 13 -5.47 9.39 4.65
CA GLN A 13 -5.59 10.68 5.36
C GLN A 13 -4.75 10.73 6.64
N GLU A 14 -4.77 9.67 7.44
CA GLU A 14 -4.07 9.60 8.73
C GLU A 14 -2.56 9.45 8.57
N ASN A 15 -2.09 8.69 7.56
CA ASN A 15 -0.67 8.35 7.40
C ASN A 15 0.03 9.06 6.23
N ARG A 16 -0.71 9.79 5.38
CA ARG A 16 -0.21 10.68 4.33
C ARG A 16 0.76 10.05 3.30
N HIS A 17 0.69 8.75 3.06
CA HIS A 17 1.55 8.04 2.09
C HIS A 17 1.03 8.11 0.64
N GLY A 18 0.49 9.25 0.22
CA GLY A 18 -0.08 9.42 -1.13
C GLY A 18 0.94 9.23 -2.24
N SER A 19 2.16 9.72 -2.03
CA SER A 19 3.29 9.56 -2.95
C SER A 19 3.57 8.10 -3.29
N LEU A 20 3.52 7.20 -2.29
CA LEU A 20 3.71 5.77 -2.51
C LEU A 20 2.63 5.19 -3.42
N LEU A 21 1.38 5.63 -3.29
CA LEU A 21 0.29 5.17 -4.17
C LEU A 21 0.47 5.68 -5.60
N ASP A 22 0.88 6.94 -5.77
CA ASP A 22 1.16 7.54 -7.08
C ASP A 22 2.31 6.80 -7.80
N GLU A 23 3.36 6.43 -7.07
CA GLU A 23 4.46 5.63 -7.60
C GLU A 23 4.00 4.23 -8.04
N LEU A 24 3.14 3.57 -7.25
CA LEU A 24 2.59 2.27 -7.62
C LEU A 24 1.73 2.33 -8.90
N VAL A 25 0.99 3.42 -9.10
CA VAL A 25 0.29 3.70 -10.37
C VAL A 25 1.27 3.90 -11.51
N ALA A 26 2.34 4.68 -11.31
CA ALA A 26 3.37 4.92 -12.32
C ALA A 26 4.08 3.61 -12.77
N LEU A 27 4.15 2.62 -11.90
CA LEU A 27 4.68 1.28 -12.19
C LEU A 27 3.68 0.35 -12.90
N GLY A 28 2.45 0.84 -13.15
CA GLY A 28 1.41 0.10 -13.86
C GLY A 28 0.61 -0.85 -12.97
N HIS A 29 0.60 -0.66 -11.65
CA HIS A 29 -0.31 -1.39 -10.76
C HIS A 29 -1.71 -0.76 -10.77
N ASP A 30 -2.73 -1.58 -10.51
CA ASP A 30 -4.11 -1.12 -10.39
C ASP A 30 -4.36 -0.67 -8.96
N VAL A 31 -4.29 0.65 -8.73
CA VAL A 31 -4.48 1.24 -7.40
C VAL A 31 -5.89 1.81 -7.28
N SER A 32 -6.63 1.31 -6.29
CA SER A 32 -7.99 1.75 -6.00
C SER A 32 -8.09 2.34 -4.59
N LEU A 33 -8.78 3.48 -4.48
CA LEU A 33 -9.15 4.07 -3.20
C LEU A 33 -10.56 3.66 -2.83
N VAL A 34 -10.74 3.15 -1.60
CA VAL A 34 -12.04 2.70 -1.11
C VAL A 34 -12.44 3.41 0.18
N HIS A 35 -13.75 3.47 0.42
CA HIS A 35 -14.25 3.87 1.73
C HIS A 35 -13.82 2.83 2.77
N CYS A 36 -13.33 3.31 3.91
CA CYS A 36 -12.92 2.42 4.99
C CYS A 36 -14.17 1.72 5.56
N LEU A 37 -14.13 0.40 5.68
CA LEU A 37 -15.03 -0.30 6.59
C LEU A 37 -14.62 0.16 7.99
N ASN A 38 -15.50 0.92 8.66
CA ASN A 38 -15.25 1.48 9.98
C ASN A 38 -14.52 0.45 10.87
N GLN A 39 -13.38 0.84 11.48
CA GLN A 39 -12.54 0.02 12.38
C GLN A 39 -11.51 -0.93 11.72
N CYS A 40 -10.99 -0.67 10.52
CA CYS A 40 -9.89 -1.49 10.02
C CYS A 40 -8.64 -1.40 10.93
N ILE A 41 -8.03 -2.55 11.24
CA ILE A 41 -6.82 -2.66 12.08
C ILE A 41 -5.69 -1.78 11.54
N GLY A 42 -5.65 -1.58 10.21
CA GLY A 42 -4.63 -0.78 9.54
C GLY A 42 -4.60 0.68 9.99
N CYS A 43 -5.74 1.37 10.06
CA CYS A 43 -5.77 2.78 10.51
C CYS A 43 -5.23 2.98 11.93
N ARG A 44 -5.28 1.96 12.79
CA ARG A 44 -4.80 2.04 14.17
C ARG A 44 -3.30 1.74 14.33
N ARG A 45 -2.68 1.07 13.35
CA ARG A 45 -1.31 0.54 13.47
C ARG A 45 -0.27 1.27 12.62
N GLY A 46 -0.73 2.09 11.67
CA GLY A 46 0.14 2.88 10.79
C GLY A 46 -0.29 2.79 9.32
N PRO A 47 0.60 3.09 8.37
CA PRO A 47 0.29 2.98 6.95
C PRO A 47 0.03 1.52 6.55
N SER A 48 -1.00 1.31 5.73
CA SER A 48 -1.45 -0.02 5.33
C SER A 48 -2.30 -0.01 4.06
N LEU A 49 -2.27 -1.11 3.32
CA LEU A 49 -3.06 -1.33 2.12
C LEU A 49 -3.35 -2.83 1.95
N SER A 50 -4.12 -3.19 0.92
CA SER A 50 -4.21 -4.55 0.45
C SER A 50 -3.49 -4.71 -0.88
N LEU A 51 -2.73 -5.79 -1.04
CA LEU A 51 -2.11 -6.23 -2.28
C LEU A 51 -2.73 -7.57 -2.68
N ASN A 52 -3.43 -7.64 -3.82
CA ASN A 52 -4.11 -8.83 -4.32
C ASN A 52 -5.02 -9.49 -3.26
N GLY A 53 -5.73 -8.69 -2.46
CA GLY A 53 -6.59 -9.15 -1.37
C GLY A 53 -5.87 -9.48 -0.06
N LEU A 54 -4.54 -9.46 -0.02
CA LEU A 54 -3.75 -9.64 1.21
C LEU A 54 -3.50 -8.31 1.88
N TRP A 55 -3.83 -8.19 3.17
CA TRP A 55 -3.54 -6.98 3.93
C TRP A 55 -2.04 -6.88 4.24
N ILE A 56 -1.49 -5.68 4.07
CA ILE A 56 -0.12 -5.31 4.40
C ILE A 56 -0.20 -4.03 5.23
N GLY A 57 0.51 -3.99 6.36
CA GLY A 57 0.67 -2.75 7.11
C GLY A 57 1.98 -2.73 7.86
N ALA A 58 2.37 -1.52 8.24
CA ALA A 58 3.65 -1.21 8.83
C ALA A 58 3.50 -0.07 9.84
N THR A 59 4.57 0.21 10.58
CA THR A 59 4.60 1.35 11.53
C THR A 59 5.07 2.65 10.88
N SER A 60 5.60 2.61 9.65
CA SER A 60 6.04 3.77 8.88
C SER A 60 5.92 3.53 7.37
N GLU A 61 5.90 4.60 6.57
CA GLU A 61 5.80 4.50 5.11
C GLU A 61 7.02 3.78 4.51
N ALA A 62 8.22 4.07 5.03
CA ALA A 62 9.44 3.40 4.59
C ALA A 62 9.39 1.88 4.80
N GLN A 63 8.82 1.43 5.91
CA GLN A 63 8.66 0.00 6.17
C GLN A 63 7.55 -0.61 5.29
N LEU A 64 6.46 0.12 5.06
CA LEU A 64 5.42 -0.33 4.14
C LEU A 64 5.98 -0.53 2.72
N ARG A 65 6.84 0.39 2.27
CA ARG A 65 7.54 0.31 0.98
C ARG A 65 8.42 -0.93 0.90
N GLN A 66 9.24 -1.21 1.90
CA GLN A 66 10.08 -2.41 1.93
C GLN A 66 9.24 -3.70 1.86
N GLU A 67 8.12 -3.74 2.57
CA GLU A 67 7.21 -4.89 2.56
C GLU A 67 6.51 -5.08 1.21
N LEU A 68 6.18 -3.98 0.52
CA LEU A 68 5.66 -4.01 -0.84
C LEU A 68 6.71 -4.49 -1.83
N GLU A 69 7.94 -3.98 -1.73
CA GLU A 69 9.04 -4.34 -2.62
C GLU A 69 9.33 -5.84 -2.58
N SER A 70 9.40 -6.43 -1.39
CA SER A 70 9.68 -7.87 -1.23
C SER A 70 8.61 -8.76 -1.88
N ARG A 71 7.36 -8.28 -1.95
CA ARG A 71 6.21 -9.00 -2.51
C ARG A 71 5.99 -8.74 -4.00
N LEU A 72 6.26 -7.53 -4.46
CA LEU A 72 6.10 -7.13 -5.86
C LEU A 72 7.31 -7.53 -6.72
N PHE A 73 8.50 -7.56 -6.12
CA PHE A 73 9.76 -7.78 -6.81
C PHE A 73 10.56 -8.91 -6.18
N SER A 74 9.92 -10.07 -5.96
CA SER A 74 10.58 -11.27 -5.44
C SER A 74 11.75 -11.76 -6.33
N ASP A 75 11.89 -11.23 -7.56
CA ASP A 75 13.03 -11.43 -8.48
C ASP A 75 14.14 -10.35 -8.39
N GLY A 76 14.13 -9.47 -7.38
CA GLY A 76 15.30 -8.65 -7.01
C GLY A 76 15.56 -7.38 -7.82
N LYS A 77 14.55 -6.77 -8.45
CA LYS A 77 14.69 -5.42 -9.04
C LYS A 77 14.11 -4.36 -8.10
N PRO A 78 14.94 -3.45 -7.56
CA PRO A 78 14.46 -2.40 -6.66
C PRO A 78 13.61 -1.37 -7.39
N LEU A 79 12.72 -0.72 -6.61
CA LEU A 79 12.05 0.53 -6.99
C LEU A 79 13.14 1.60 -7.18
N VAL A 80 13.27 2.12 -8.39
CA VAL A 80 14.16 3.25 -8.72
C VAL A 80 13.41 4.55 -8.52
#